data_AF-A0A931DYW3-F1
#
_entry.id   AF-A0A931DYW3-F1
#
_cell.length_a   1.000
_cell.length_b   1.000
_cell.length_c   1.000
_cell.angle_alpha   90.00
_cell.angle_beta   90.00
_cell.angle_gamma   90.00
#
_symmetry.space_group_name_H-M   'P 1'
#
loop_
_entity.id
_entity.type
_entity.pdbx_description
1 polymer ?
#
loop_
_entity_poly.entity_id
_entity_poly.type
_entity_poly.pdbx_seq_one_letter_code
_entity_poly.pdbx_strand_id
1 'polypeptide(L)'
;MGMRRLEFGDSLSGLLIDGVEDTPYVGANFQLTRDSGAIVEVPYLSSPGVTQFSHVQSWFNDQAPPTNMLLLTPEGTISLFDIAWSGHSENWGGRRASIGSVRPALAVLGDRDGALADPLLIGEMRSRIDGLNEWSRLSAVSSDSGTDEEGRVQSVTMLLHRDDGITWQQGGATMAIRAGWFHSPAQDGYNRKTTVDDNVHIESKFSSGPMPFWEHFVEQRKVANLLVFLFGRPLSFREHKLRDDRFAARMNGGRVYEHPLTEVISRSTYRERRTELPSKKELGRPLAHMTQIGVEGLSAWSDNYGVWERFILPSASVLGRKERFIEDVVISTSMSMEAAGRILGERPGERATYSQRGHKTTATYVYRCLDGLDVLWPERIRDRIGLARAIANNYNNVKHYDRGDFPDHDESYVVSEVNQMIVRLLAIHITGRGNDLLAVGWGYRPLVSTTGWAAPNRPPRPAGKR
;
A
#
# COMPACT_ATOMS: atom_id res chain seq x y z
N MET A 1 17.96 -7.10 22.11
CA MET A 1 17.38 -5.74 22.06
C MET A 1 17.00 -5.47 20.61
N GLY A 2 15.76 -5.06 20.35
CA GLY A 2 15.33 -4.70 18.99
C GLY A 2 15.85 -3.33 18.60
N MET A 3 16.28 -3.17 17.35
CA MET A 3 16.72 -1.88 16.81
C MET A 3 15.56 -0.88 16.81
N ARG A 4 15.85 0.40 17.07
CA ARG A 4 14.86 1.48 16.94
C ARG A 4 14.37 1.57 15.49
N ARG A 5 13.09 1.89 15.29
CA ARG A 5 12.57 2.32 13.98
C ARG A 5 13.42 3.46 13.42
N LEU A 6 13.84 3.30 12.17
CA LEU A 6 14.61 4.32 11.45
C LEU A 6 13.68 5.25 10.68
N GLU A 7 13.96 6.55 10.74
CA GLU A 7 13.27 7.58 9.96
C GLU A 7 14.16 8.17 8.87
N PHE A 8 13.56 8.85 7.91
CA PHE A 8 14.32 9.49 6.83
C PHE A 8 15.24 10.58 7.38
N GLY A 9 16.53 10.48 7.08
CA GLY A 9 17.58 11.33 7.62
C GLY A 9 18.39 10.67 8.74
N ASP A 10 17.93 9.53 9.28
CA ASP A 10 18.72 8.74 10.23
C ASP A 10 19.96 8.15 9.53
N SER A 11 21.08 8.19 10.24
CA SER A 11 22.37 7.64 9.84
C SER A 11 22.91 6.78 10.97
N LEU A 12 23.43 5.60 10.64
CA LEU A 12 24.03 4.67 11.59
C LEU A 12 25.41 4.25 11.10
N SER A 13 26.41 4.38 11.96
CA SER A 13 27.76 3.90 11.68
C SER A 13 27.99 2.54 12.36
N GLY A 14 28.66 1.64 11.66
CA GLY A 14 28.85 0.29 12.14
C GLY A 14 29.97 -0.47 11.44
N LEU A 15 30.09 -1.75 11.77
CA LEU A 15 31.00 -2.70 11.14
C LEU A 15 30.22 -3.55 10.14
N LEU A 16 30.67 -3.54 8.89
CA LEU A 16 30.09 -4.27 7.78
C LEU A 16 30.84 -5.59 7.58
N ILE A 17 30.07 -6.66 7.40
CA ILE A 17 30.52 -8.03 7.25
C ILE A 17 29.98 -8.57 5.93
N ASP A 18 30.87 -9.12 5.10
CA ASP A 18 30.56 -9.66 3.77
C ASP A 18 30.26 -11.16 3.75
N GLY A 19 30.51 -11.85 4.86
CA GLY A 19 30.29 -13.29 5.00
C GLY A 19 31.35 -14.17 4.35
N VAL A 20 32.48 -13.60 3.95
CA VAL A 20 33.65 -14.35 3.51
C VAL A 20 34.51 -14.66 4.74
N GLU A 21 35.03 -15.88 4.83
CA GLU A 21 35.92 -16.25 5.93
C GLU A 21 37.24 -15.48 5.82
N ASP A 22 37.81 -15.08 6.97
CA ASP A 22 39.08 -14.34 7.08
C ASP A 22 39.12 -12.94 6.44
N THR A 23 38.01 -12.39 5.93
CA THR A 23 37.96 -10.99 5.49
C THR A 23 37.82 -10.05 6.69
N PRO A 24 38.63 -8.98 6.77
CA PRO A 24 38.49 -7.99 7.83
C PRO A 24 37.16 -7.26 7.75
N TYR A 25 36.50 -7.05 8.89
CA TYR A 25 35.32 -6.19 8.95
C TYR A 25 35.70 -4.75 8.61
N VAL A 26 34.81 -4.05 7.91
CA VAL A 26 35.07 -2.68 7.46
C VAL A 26 34.06 -1.71 8.05
N GLY A 27 34.53 -0.52 8.39
CA GLY A 27 33.63 0.55 8.83
C GLY A 27 32.68 0.92 7.69
N ALA A 28 31.40 1.11 7.99
CA ALA A 28 30.40 1.56 7.04
C ALA A 28 29.39 2.51 7.69
N ASN A 29 28.75 3.32 6.86
CA ASN A 29 27.67 4.20 7.26
C ASN A 29 26.39 3.85 6.50
N PHE A 30 25.35 3.46 7.22
CA PHE A 30 24.02 3.25 6.69
C PHE A 30 23.22 4.56 6.78
N GLN A 31 22.53 4.92 5.72
CA GLN A 31 21.66 6.08 5.67
C GLN A 31 20.30 5.72 5.09
N LEU A 32 19.23 6.17 5.74
CA LEU A 32 17.89 6.12 5.16
C LEU A 32 17.55 7.48 4.53
N THR A 33 17.75 7.60 3.23
CA THR A 33 17.58 8.87 2.49
C THR A 33 16.21 8.99 1.84
N ARG A 34 15.74 10.23 1.66
CA ARG A 34 14.46 10.51 0.99
C ARG A 34 14.47 10.19 -0.51
N ASP A 35 15.63 10.24 -1.16
CA ASP A 35 15.72 10.18 -2.62
C ASP A 35 16.17 8.83 -3.15
N SER A 36 16.92 8.07 -2.34
CA SER A 36 17.49 6.79 -2.73
C SER A 36 17.11 5.62 -1.81
N GLY A 37 16.39 5.88 -0.71
CA GLY A 37 16.09 4.86 0.29
C GLY A 37 17.34 4.51 1.11
N ALA A 38 17.50 3.23 1.43
CA ALA A 38 18.65 2.72 2.16
C ALA A 38 19.92 2.75 1.28
N ILE A 39 20.96 3.42 1.76
CA ILE A 39 22.30 3.45 1.18
C ILE A 39 23.30 3.00 2.24
N VAL A 40 24.31 2.23 1.83
CA VAL A 40 25.48 1.94 2.66
C VAL A 40 26.71 2.49 1.99
N GLU A 41 27.43 3.34 2.70
CA GLU A 41 28.70 3.92 2.27
C GLU A 41 29.86 3.23 2.99
N VAL A 42 30.85 2.81 2.23
CA VAL A 42 32.01 2.06 2.73
C VAL A 42 33.27 2.85 2.40
N PRO A 43 33.88 3.54 3.38
CA PRO A 43 35.20 4.13 3.21
C PRO A 43 36.28 3.05 3.08
N TYR A 44 37.19 3.22 2.12
CA TYR A 44 38.32 2.30 1.92
C TYR A 44 39.55 3.03 1.36
N LEU A 45 40.73 2.43 1.53
CA LEU A 45 41.96 2.92 0.92
C LEU A 45 42.19 2.17 -0.39
N SER A 46 42.30 2.88 -1.52
CA SER A 46 42.59 2.30 -2.84
C SER A 46 44.10 2.14 -3.13
N SER A 47 44.96 2.30 -2.12
CA SER A 47 46.40 2.22 -2.29
C SER A 47 46.88 0.76 -2.41
N PRO A 48 47.74 0.42 -3.39
CA PRO A 48 48.25 -0.94 -3.56
C PRO A 48 48.99 -1.53 -2.34
N GLY A 49 49.47 -0.67 -1.43
CA GLY A 49 50.18 -1.09 -0.22
C GLY A 49 49.30 -1.47 0.97
N VAL A 50 47.97 -1.34 0.87
CA VAL A 50 47.06 -1.60 2.00
C VAL A 50 46.18 -2.81 1.69
N THR A 51 46.66 -3.99 2.05
CA THR A 51 46.00 -5.27 1.77
C THR A 51 44.66 -5.44 2.50
N GLN A 52 44.47 -4.77 3.64
CA GLN A 52 43.22 -4.84 4.41
C GLN A 52 41.97 -4.50 3.58
N PHE A 53 42.08 -3.56 2.64
CA PHE A 53 40.95 -3.08 1.83
C PHE A 53 40.87 -3.72 0.44
N SER A 54 41.70 -4.72 0.13
CA SER A 54 41.73 -5.34 -1.21
C SER A 54 40.37 -5.91 -1.61
N HIS A 55 39.66 -6.54 -0.67
CA HIS A 55 38.31 -7.08 -0.87
C HIS A 55 37.29 -5.98 -1.16
N VAL A 56 37.32 -4.86 -0.42
CA VAL A 56 36.42 -3.72 -0.70
C VAL A 56 36.77 -3.06 -2.04
N GLN A 57 38.06 -2.94 -2.37
CA GLN A 57 38.49 -2.43 -3.67
C GLN A 57 37.92 -3.24 -4.82
N SER A 58 37.95 -4.58 -4.74
CA SER A 58 37.40 -5.43 -5.80
C SER A 58 35.89 -5.23 -5.97
N TRP A 59 35.13 -5.10 -4.88
CA TRP A 59 33.68 -4.84 -4.97
C TRP A 59 33.34 -3.63 -5.83
N PHE A 60 34.10 -2.54 -5.68
CA PHE A 60 33.81 -1.27 -6.34
C PHE A 60 34.47 -1.16 -7.71
N ASN A 61 35.67 -1.73 -7.90
CA ASN A 61 36.35 -1.77 -9.20
C ASN A 61 35.62 -2.70 -10.18
N ASP A 62 35.20 -3.87 -9.70
CA ASP A 62 34.53 -4.89 -10.52
C ASP A 62 33.01 -4.68 -10.56
N GLN A 63 32.49 -3.70 -9.81
CA GLN A 63 31.06 -3.39 -9.65
C GLN A 63 30.24 -4.60 -9.17
N ALA A 64 30.88 -5.47 -8.38
CA ALA A 64 30.34 -6.74 -7.93
C ALA A 64 30.45 -6.87 -6.39
N PRO A 65 29.72 -6.05 -5.62
CA PRO A 65 29.66 -6.25 -4.17
C PRO A 65 28.97 -7.58 -3.82
N PRO A 66 29.27 -8.16 -2.65
CA PRO A 66 28.50 -9.27 -2.08
C PRO A 66 27.00 -9.01 -2.13
N THR A 67 26.22 -10.04 -2.47
CA THR A 67 24.77 -9.93 -2.63
C THR A 67 24.07 -9.64 -1.30
N ASN A 68 24.62 -10.14 -0.19
CA ASN A 68 24.11 -9.95 1.15
C ASN A 68 25.25 -9.56 2.09
N MET A 69 24.94 -8.73 3.10
CA MET A 69 25.91 -8.28 4.11
C MET A 69 25.21 -8.09 5.45
N LEU A 70 25.99 -8.02 6.53
CA LEU A 70 25.52 -7.71 7.87
C LEU A 70 26.18 -6.43 8.36
N LEU A 71 25.39 -5.49 8.87
CA LEU A 71 25.89 -4.28 9.51
C LEU A 71 25.64 -4.35 11.03
N LEU A 72 26.72 -4.35 11.80
CA LEU A 72 26.70 -4.30 13.26
C LEU A 72 26.81 -2.85 13.73
N THR A 73 25.78 -2.36 14.41
CA THR A 73 25.74 -1.01 14.98
C THR A 73 25.56 -1.07 16.50
N PRO A 74 25.92 -0.01 17.25
CA PRO A 74 25.61 0.07 18.69
C PRO A 74 24.12 -0.10 19.02
N GLU A 75 23.23 0.29 18.10
CA GLU A 75 21.77 0.23 18.24
C GLU A 75 21.19 -1.15 17.87
N GLY A 76 21.99 -2.03 17.26
CA GLY A 76 21.59 -3.36 16.84
C GLY A 76 22.16 -3.77 15.48
N THR A 77 21.64 -4.86 14.94
CA THR A 77 22.11 -5.41 13.66
C THR A 77 21.14 -5.08 12.52
N ILE A 78 21.68 -4.82 11.32
CA ILE A 78 20.91 -4.69 10.08
C ILE A 78 21.40 -5.73 9.08
N SER A 79 20.49 -6.62 8.68
CA SER A 79 20.73 -7.59 7.61
C SER A 79 20.37 -6.96 6.25
N LEU A 80 21.31 -6.96 5.31
CA LEU A 80 21.21 -6.30 4.01
C LEU A 80 21.13 -7.36 2.91
N PHE A 81 20.13 -7.27 2.02
CA PHE A 81 19.88 -8.27 0.98
C PHE A 81 19.79 -7.66 -0.42
N ASP A 82 20.15 -8.48 -1.40
CA ASP A 82 20.13 -8.18 -2.84
C ASP A 82 20.80 -6.83 -3.13
N ILE A 83 22.02 -6.69 -2.63
CA ILE A 83 22.82 -5.47 -2.70
C ILE A 83 23.23 -5.22 -4.14
N ALA A 84 22.94 -4.01 -4.62
CA ALA A 84 23.41 -3.51 -5.90
C ALA A 84 24.53 -2.49 -5.70
N TRP A 85 25.52 -2.51 -6.59
CA TRP A 85 26.49 -1.43 -6.71
C TRP A 85 25.78 -0.12 -7.06
N SER A 86 26.17 0.98 -6.43
CA SER A 86 25.60 2.31 -6.70
C SER A 86 26.61 3.32 -7.23
N GLY A 87 27.90 3.13 -6.98
CA GLY A 87 28.93 4.09 -7.32
C GLY A 87 30.12 4.01 -6.38
N HIS A 88 31.22 4.61 -6.79
CA HIS A 88 32.34 4.92 -5.90
C HIS A 88 33.01 6.22 -6.32
N SER A 89 33.73 6.84 -5.39
CA SER A 89 34.59 7.98 -5.66
C SER A 89 36.02 7.62 -5.29
N GLU A 90 36.89 7.64 -6.30
CA GLU A 90 38.31 7.40 -6.13
C GLU A 90 39.06 8.71 -5.94
N ASN A 91 40.14 8.63 -5.17
CA ASN A 91 41.01 9.78 -4.92
C ASN A 91 41.92 10.06 -6.11
N TRP A 92 41.49 10.90 -7.04
CA TRP A 92 42.43 11.64 -7.88
C TRP A 92 42.69 13.02 -7.27
N GLY A 93 43.94 13.31 -6.89
CA GLY A 93 44.39 14.67 -6.57
C GLY A 93 44.35 15.15 -5.12
N GLY A 94 44.50 14.29 -4.09
CA GLY A 94 44.85 14.74 -2.73
C GLY A 94 43.87 14.40 -1.59
N ARG A 95 42.81 13.62 -1.83
CA ARG A 95 42.01 13.00 -0.77
C ARG A 95 42.70 11.72 -0.24
N ARG A 96 42.57 11.43 1.06
CA ARG A 96 43.28 10.31 1.73
C ARG A 96 42.49 8.98 1.74
N ALA A 97 41.18 8.97 1.52
CA ALA A 97 40.34 7.76 1.55
C ALA A 97 39.23 7.81 0.49
N SER A 98 39.02 6.69 -0.20
CA SER A 98 37.96 6.50 -1.21
C SER A 98 36.66 6.11 -0.52
N ILE A 99 35.52 6.34 -1.18
CA ILE A 99 34.20 5.95 -0.66
C ILE A 99 33.46 5.19 -1.75
N GLY A 100 33.06 3.97 -1.44
CA GLY A 100 32.15 3.20 -2.26
C GLY A 100 30.73 3.22 -1.69
N SER A 101 29.74 3.09 -2.57
CA SER A 101 28.32 3.13 -2.22
C SER A 101 27.59 1.92 -2.78
N VAL A 102 26.84 1.25 -1.92
CA VAL A 102 25.96 0.14 -2.29
C VAL A 102 24.53 0.39 -1.83
N ARG A 103 23.57 -0.25 -2.51
CA ARG A 103 22.13 -0.07 -2.29
C ARG A 103 21.46 -1.44 -2.10
N PRO A 104 21.14 -1.83 -0.87
CA PRO A 104 20.35 -3.04 -0.63
C PRO A 104 18.96 -2.90 -1.28
N ALA A 105 18.41 -3.99 -1.82
CA ALA A 105 16.99 -4.00 -2.19
C ALA A 105 16.10 -4.07 -0.94
N LEU A 106 16.57 -4.80 0.09
CA LEU A 106 15.90 -4.98 1.38
C LEU A 106 16.90 -4.80 2.52
N ALA A 107 16.53 -4.01 3.53
CA ALA A 107 17.24 -3.93 4.80
C ALA A 107 16.31 -4.38 5.92
N VAL A 108 16.70 -5.41 6.66
CA VAL A 108 15.93 -5.95 7.79
C VAL A 108 16.60 -5.48 9.08
N LEU A 109 15.85 -4.76 9.92
CA LEU A 109 16.35 -4.17 11.17
C LEU A 109 16.42 -5.21 12.29
N GLY A 110 17.17 -6.29 12.04
CA GLY A 110 17.37 -7.37 12.97
C GLY A 110 18.53 -8.26 12.60
N ASP A 111 19.02 -8.96 13.62
CA ASP A 111 20.04 -9.98 13.50
C ASP A 111 19.45 -11.26 12.89
N ARG A 112 20.25 -11.94 12.09
CA ARG A 112 19.83 -13.10 11.31
C ARG A 112 20.73 -14.31 11.57
N ASP A 113 20.10 -15.45 11.77
CA ASP A 113 20.76 -16.75 11.80
C ASP A 113 21.01 -17.35 10.42
N GLY A 114 22.05 -18.18 10.33
CA GLY A 114 22.43 -18.91 9.13
C GLY A 114 23.51 -18.20 8.30
N ALA A 115 23.82 -18.75 7.13
CA ALA A 115 24.84 -18.19 6.26
C ALA A 115 24.37 -16.86 5.64
N LEU A 116 25.27 -15.88 5.54
CA LEU A 116 24.97 -14.61 4.88
C LEU A 116 24.65 -14.78 3.39
N ALA A 117 25.23 -15.78 2.73
CA ALA A 117 24.94 -16.08 1.33
C ALA A 117 23.49 -16.52 1.06
N ASP A 118 22.77 -17.00 2.09
CA ASP A 118 21.40 -17.47 1.91
C ASP A 118 20.44 -16.30 1.60
N PRO A 119 19.46 -16.48 0.69
CA PRO A 119 18.48 -15.45 0.38
C PRO A 119 17.56 -15.14 1.58
N LEU A 120 16.83 -14.03 1.51
CA LEU A 120 15.76 -13.73 2.47
C LEU A 120 14.49 -14.51 2.15
N LEU A 121 14.18 -15.47 3.03
CA LEU A 121 12.89 -16.16 3.07
C LEU A 121 12.11 -15.70 4.31
N ILE A 122 10.79 -15.61 4.16
CA ILE A 122 9.88 -15.05 5.16
C ILE A 122 8.75 -16.05 5.40
N GLY A 123 8.55 -16.45 6.66
CA GLY A 123 7.38 -17.24 7.04
C GLY A 123 6.07 -16.42 7.08
N GLU A 124 6.14 -15.19 7.60
CA GLU A 124 5.00 -14.28 7.70
C GLU A 124 5.41 -12.85 7.38
N MET A 125 4.71 -12.21 6.44
CA MET A 125 4.87 -10.78 6.16
C MET A 125 3.63 -10.02 6.61
N ARG A 126 3.84 -8.92 7.35
CA ARG A 126 2.82 -7.93 7.72
C ARG A 126 3.12 -6.61 7.04
N SER A 127 2.08 -5.94 6.55
CA SER A 127 2.22 -4.58 6.06
C SER A 127 1.09 -3.68 6.50
N ARG A 128 1.43 -2.39 6.66
CA ARG A 128 0.45 -1.33 6.86
C ARG A 128 0.27 -0.56 5.56
N ILE A 129 -0.97 -0.33 5.18
CA ILE A 129 -1.37 0.39 3.97
C ILE A 129 -2.36 1.47 4.39
N ASP A 130 -2.28 2.64 3.76
CA ASP A 130 -3.30 3.68 3.94
C ASP A 130 -4.71 3.15 3.67
N GLY A 131 -5.69 3.69 4.40
CA GLY A 131 -7.09 3.34 4.21
C GLY A 131 -7.51 2.01 4.84
N LEU A 132 -6.59 1.12 5.23
CA LEU A 132 -6.97 -0.17 5.87
C LEU A 132 -7.84 0.03 7.11
N ASN A 133 -7.44 0.92 8.03
CA ASN A 133 -8.22 1.20 9.26
C ASN A 133 -9.64 1.68 8.93
N GLU A 134 -9.77 2.66 8.02
CA GLU A 134 -11.07 3.25 7.66
C GLU A 134 -11.95 2.30 6.84
N TRP A 135 -11.34 1.46 5.99
CA TRP A 135 -12.05 0.50 5.15
C TRP A 135 -12.54 -0.71 5.95
N SER A 136 -11.68 -1.27 6.81
CA SER A 136 -11.97 -2.49 7.59
C SER A 136 -12.89 -2.22 8.78
N ARG A 137 -12.82 -1.02 9.37
CA ARG A 137 -13.50 -0.65 10.63
C ARG A 137 -13.12 -1.55 11.82
N LEU A 138 -12.06 -2.34 11.70
CA LEU A 138 -11.54 -3.15 12.81
C LEU A 138 -10.81 -2.27 13.81
N SER A 139 -10.83 -2.68 15.07
CA SER A 139 -10.15 -2.01 16.17
C SER A 139 -9.78 -3.03 17.23
N ALA A 140 -8.54 -3.00 17.70
CA ALA A 140 -8.04 -3.85 18.77
C ALA A 140 -8.20 -3.19 20.16
N VAL A 141 -8.80 -2.00 20.21
CA VAL A 141 -8.87 -1.14 21.39
C VAL A 141 -10.29 -0.63 21.58
N SER A 142 -10.92 -1.00 22.70
CA SER A 142 -12.13 -0.32 23.17
C SER A 142 -11.81 0.58 24.35
N SER A 143 -12.52 1.71 24.46
CA SER A 143 -12.35 2.66 25.55
C SER A 143 -13.69 3.08 26.12
N ASP A 144 -13.83 2.97 27.43
CA ASP A 144 -14.98 3.48 28.18
C ASP A 144 -14.53 4.61 29.10
N SER A 145 -15.27 5.72 29.12
CA SER A 145 -15.00 6.86 30.00
C SER A 145 -16.11 7.03 31.02
N GLY A 146 -15.77 7.06 32.31
CA GLY A 146 -16.69 7.46 33.37
C GLY A 146 -16.72 8.98 33.49
N THR A 147 -17.92 9.57 33.53
CA THR A 147 -18.11 11.02 33.70
C THR A 147 -18.83 11.35 35.00
N ASP A 148 -18.59 12.55 35.54
CA ASP A 148 -19.40 13.10 36.63
C ASP A 148 -20.75 13.67 36.14
N GLU A 149 -21.55 14.21 37.07
CA GLU A 149 -22.86 14.81 36.78
C GLU A 149 -22.79 16.04 35.86
N GLU A 150 -21.62 16.68 35.77
CA GLU A 150 -21.35 17.83 34.91
C GLU A 150 -20.78 17.40 33.53
N GLY A 151 -20.66 16.10 33.28
CA GLY A 151 -20.15 15.53 32.04
C GLY A 151 -18.63 15.56 31.88
N ARG A 152 -17.87 15.83 32.96
CA ARG A 152 -16.41 15.80 32.93
C ARG A 152 -15.90 14.38 33.11
N VAL A 153 -14.95 13.98 32.27
CA VAL A 153 -14.31 12.65 32.33
C VAL A 153 -13.50 12.52 33.62
N GLN A 154 -13.86 11.54 34.45
CA GLN A 154 -13.21 11.19 35.72
C GLN A 154 -12.36 9.92 35.61
N SER A 155 -12.69 9.01 34.69
CA SER A 155 -11.94 7.79 34.45
C SER A 155 -11.97 7.39 32.98
N VAL A 156 -10.92 6.70 32.53
CA VAL A 156 -10.85 6.05 31.21
C VAL A 156 -10.31 4.64 31.40
N THR A 157 -11.05 3.65 30.94
CA THR A 157 -10.64 2.25 30.89
C THR A 157 -10.42 1.87 29.44
N MET A 158 -9.22 1.40 29.10
CA MET A 158 -8.89 0.90 27.76
C MET A 158 -8.75 -0.62 27.83
N LEU A 159 -9.55 -1.34 27.04
CA LEU A 159 -9.43 -2.79 26.88
C LEU A 159 -8.74 -3.11 25.55
N LEU A 160 -7.56 -3.70 25.66
CA LEU A 160 -6.75 -4.12 24.53
C LEU A 160 -7.00 -5.60 24.27
N HIS A 161 -7.50 -5.95 23.09
CA HIS A 161 -7.81 -7.32 22.71
C HIS A 161 -7.27 -7.64 21.32
N ARG A 162 -7.19 -8.93 21.00
CA ARG A 162 -6.84 -9.37 19.65
C ARG A 162 -8.13 -9.48 18.83
N ASP A 163 -8.18 -8.80 17.70
CA ASP A 163 -9.26 -8.97 16.73
C ASP A 163 -8.88 -10.09 15.74
N ASP A 164 -9.80 -11.03 15.53
CA ASP A 164 -9.58 -12.13 14.59
C ASP A 164 -9.64 -11.69 13.13
N GLY A 165 -10.28 -10.55 12.87
CA GLY A 165 -10.39 -9.92 11.57
C GLY A 165 -11.00 -10.85 10.53
N ILE A 166 -10.46 -10.84 9.31
CA ILE A 166 -10.86 -11.76 8.24
C ILE A 166 -9.65 -12.47 7.66
N THR A 167 -9.85 -13.71 7.20
CA THR A 167 -8.82 -14.55 6.58
C THR A 167 -9.39 -15.19 5.32
N TRP A 168 -8.62 -15.24 4.24
CA TRP A 168 -9.02 -15.86 2.98
C TRP A 168 -7.81 -16.49 2.28
N GLN A 169 -8.08 -17.31 1.25
CA GLN A 169 -7.05 -17.87 0.38
C GLN A 169 -6.92 -17.04 -0.87
N GLN A 170 -5.69 -16.78 -1.29
CA GLN A 170 -5.39 -16.02 -2.48
C GLN A 170 -4.10 -16.58 -3.11
N GLY A 171 -4.27 -17.30 -4.23
CA GLY A 171 -3.19 -18.12 -4.79
C GLY A 171 -2.68 -19.15 -3.79
N GLY A 172 -1.35 -19.21 -3.60
CA GLY A 172 -0.70 -20.05 -2.59
C GLY A 172 -0.63 -19.43 -1.18
N ALA A 173 -1.13 -18.20 -1.01
CA ALA A 173 -1.04 -17.47 0.23
C ALA A 173 -2.36 -17.50 1.01
N THR A 174 -2.27 -17.76 2.31
CA THR A 174 -3.30 -17.40 3.28
C THR A 174 -3.11 -15.93 3.66
N MET A 175 -4.10 -15.12 3.32
CA MET A 175 -4.13 -13.69 3.57
C MET A 175 -5.00 -13.40 4.79
N ALA A 176 -4.65 -12.39 5.59
CA ALA A 176 -5.50 -11.91 6.67
C ALA A 176 -5.44 -10.40 6.82
N ILE A 177 -6.55 -9.79 7.27
CA ILE A 177 -6.58 -8.40 7.72
C ILE A 177 -6.96 -8.41 9.19
N ARG A 178 -6.11 -7.85 10.05
CA ARG A 178 -6.29 -7.90 11.50
C ARG A 178 -5.98 -6.54 12.13
N ALA A 179 -6.71 -6.21 13.18
CA ALA A 179 -6.30 -5.11 14.06
C ALA A 179 -5.27 -5.63 15.07
N GLY A 180 -4.28 -4.79 15.37
CA GLY A 180 -3.30 -5.03 16.40
C GLY A 180 -3.02 -3.75 17.17
N TRP A 181 -2.57 -3.91 18.42
CA TRP A 181 -2.19 -2.78 19.25
C TRP A 181 -0.70 -2.80 19.58
N PHE A 182 -0.12 -1.61 19.74
CA PHE A 182 1.22 -1.43 20.29
C PHE A 182 1.17 -0.45 21.46
N HIS A 183 1.74 -0.85 22.60
CA HIS A 183 1.77 -0.04 23.81
C HIS A 183 3.17 0.52 24.02
N SER A 184 3.29 1.85 24.06
CA SER A 184 4.54 2.56 24.30
C SER A 184 4.40 3.48 25.51
N PRO A 185 4.85 3.04 26.69
CA PRO A 185 4.93 3.90 27.86
C PRO A 185 6.15 4.82 27.74
N ALA A 186 5.95 6.11 27.98
CA ALA A 186 7.00 7.11 28.06
C ALA A 186 6.91 7.80 29.43
N GLN A 187 8.00 7.72 30.19
CA GLN A 187 8.09 8.36 31.50
C GLN A 187 9.38 9.17 31.57
N ASP A 188 9.26 10.44 31.91
CA ASP A 188 10.37 11.31 32.29
C ASP A 188 10.12 11.88 33.70
N GLY A 189 11.00 12.78 34.17
CA GLY A 189 10.90 13.38 35.51
C GLY A 189 9.66 14.28 35.72
N TYR A 190 8.93 14.62 34.66
CA TYR A 190 7.80 15.54 34.67
C TYR A 190 6.52 14.92 34.08
N ASN A 191 6.63 14.10 33.02
CA ASN A 191 5.53 13.51 32.29
C ASN A 191 5.46 11.99 32.47
N ARG A 192 4.24 11.49 32.65
CA ARG A 192 3.90 10.07 32.51
C ARG A 192 2.87 9.95 31.39
N LYS A 193 3.29 9.44 30.24
CA LYS A 193 2.44 9.29 29.05
C LYS A 193 2.39 7.83 28.63
N THR A 194 1.19 7.35 28.41
CA THR A 194 0.96 6.06 27.75
C THR A 194 0.38 6.32 26.38
N THR A 195 1.01 5.76 25.35
CA THR A 195 0.47 5.77 23.98
C THR A 195 0.09 4.35 23.59
N VAL A 196 -1.12 4.19 23.06
CA VAL A 196 -1.59 2.93 22.47
C VAL A 196 -1.90 3.21 21.01
N ASP A 197 -1.16 2.55 20.13
CA ASP A 197 -1.42 2.58 18.69
C ASP A 197 -2.34 1.44 18.31
N ASP A 198 -3.51 1.74 17.74
CA ASP A 198 -4.48 0.77 17.23
C ASP A 198 -4.47 0.79 15.70
N ASN A 199 -3.76 -0.15 15.07
CA ASN A 199 -3.58 -0.17 13.64
C ASN A 199 -4.04 -1.49 13.03
N VAL A 200 -4.54 -1.40 11.80
CA VAL A 200 -4.88 -2.57 10.99
C VAL A 200 -3.73 -2.85 10.03
N HIS A 201 -3.37 -4.11 9.91
CA HIS A 201 -2.36 -4.58 8.98
C HIS A 201 -2.90 -5.74 8.14
N ILE A 202 -2.32 -5.91 6.95
CA ILE A 202 -2.50 -7.09 6.13
C ILE A 202 -1.36 -8.07 6.43
N GLU A 203 -1.70 -9.35 6.59
CA GLU A 203 -0.79 -10.47 6.79
C GLU A 203 -0.84 -11.40 5.58
N SER A 204 0.28 -12.06 5.30
CA SER A 204 0.38 -13.11 4.28
C SER A 204 1.31 -14.22 4.77
N LYS A 205 0.87 -15.47 4.58
CA LYS A 205 1.63 -16.70 4.89
C LYS A 205 1.43 -17.70 3.77
N PHE A 206 2.48 -18.41 3.38
CA PHE A 206 2.38 -19.46 2.34
C PHE A 206 2.34 -20.84 2.98
N SER A 207 1.44 -21.69 2.49
CA SER A 207 1.31 -23.07 2.96
C SER A 207 2.47 -23.96 2.52
N SER A 208 3.18 -23.57 1.45
CA SER A 208 4.39 -24.23 0.95
C SER A 208 5.64 -23.99 1.79
N GLY A 209 5.56 -23.15 2.83
CA GLY A 209 6.69 -22.75 3.67
C GLY A 209 7.16 -21.31 3.43
N PRO A 210 8.31 -20.91 3.99
CA PRO A 210 8.84 -19.55 3.86
C PRO A 210 9.13 -19.18 2.39
N MET A 211 8.71 -17.97 1.99
CA MET A 211 8.84 -17.48 0.61
C MET A 211 9.62 -16.16 0.54
N PRO A 212 10.19 -15.80 -0.62
CA PRO A 212 10.82 -14.49 -0.80
C PRO A 212 9.86 -13.32 -0.55
N PHE A 213 10.41 -12.17 -0.14
CA PHE A 213 9.64 -10.94 0.10
C PHE A 213 8.69 -10.57 -1.05
N TRP A 214 9.15 -10.72 -2.29
CA TRP A 214 8.38 -10.32 -3.48
C TRP A 214 7.11 -11.15 -3.67
N GLU A 215 7.11 -12.42 -3.27
CA GLU A 215 5.93 -13.29 -3.35
C GLU A 215 4.83 -12.77 -2.42
N HIS A 216 5.19 -12.47 -1.16
CA HIS A 216 4.27 -11.85 -0.21
C HIS A 216 3.79 -10.46 -0.67
N PHE A 217 4.72 -9.64 -1.16
CA PHE A 217 4.43 -8.27 -1.56
C PHE A 217 3.46 -8.21 -2.75
N VAL A 218 3.62 -9.08 -3.75
CA VAL A 218 2.71 -9.16 -4.90
C VAL A 218 1.30 -9.48 -4.44
N GLU A 219 1.13 -10.45 -3.55
CA GLU A 219 -0.20 -10.81 -3.02
C GLU A 219 -0.82 -9.65 -2.23
N GLN A 220 -0.06 -8.98 -1.37
CA GLN A 220 -0.57 -7.80 -0.65
C GLN A 220 -0.86 -6.62 -1.58
N ARG A 221 -0.10 -6.45 -2.68
CA ARG A 221 -0.33 -5.41 -3.68
C ARG A 221 -1.67 -5.60 -4.41
N LYS A 222 -2.14 -6.84 -4.59
CA LYS A 222 -3.50 -7.07 -5.14
C LYS A 222 -4.56 -6.41 -4.27
N VAL A 223 -4.46 -6.52 -2.95
CA VAL A 223 -5.38 -5.84 -2.00
C VAL A 223 -5.19 -4.33 -2.04
N ALA A 224 -3.95 -3.84 -2.06
CA ALA A 224 -3.68 -2.40 -2.16
C ALA A 224 -4.31 -1.79 -3.43
N ASN A 225 -4.24 -2.49 -4.56
CA ASN A 225 -4.87 -2.05 -5.81
C ASN A 225 -6.39 -1.98 -5.69
N LEU A 226 -7.02 -2.96 -5.02
CA LEU A 226 -8.45 -2.89 -4.72
C LEU A 226 -8.78 -1.64 -3.89
N LEU A 227 -8.01 -1.37 -2.83
CA LEU A 227 -8.22 -0.17 -2.00
C LEU A 227 -8.11 1.12 -2.82
N VAL A 228 -7.15 1.21 -3.74
CA VAL A 228 -7.03 2.37 -4.66
C VAL A 228 -8.31 2.58 -5.46
N PHE A 229 -8.97 1.52 -5.95
CA PHE A 229 -10.28 1.66 -6.60
C PHE A 229 -11.40 2.07 -5.64
N LEU A 230 -11.45 1.46 -4.45
CA LEU A 230 -12.49 1.76 -3.46
C LEU A 230 -12.46 3.23 -3.04
N PHE A 231 -11.28 3.76 -2.76
CA PHE A 231 -11.11 5.16 -2.36
C PHE A 231 -10.96 6.12 -3.55
N GLY A 232 -10.58 5.63 -4.74
CA GLY A 232 -10.38 6.45 -5.94
C GLY A 232 -9.13 7.34 -5.88
N ARG A 233 -8.10 6.94 -5.11
CA ARG A 233 -6.97 7.82 -4.79
C ARG A 233 -5.68 7.07 -4.45
N PRO A 234 -4.54 7.78 -4.37
CA PRO A 234 -3.26 7.23 -3.91
C PRO A 234 -3.35 6.69 -2.49
N LEU A 235 -2.94 5.43 -2.32
CA LEU A 235 -2.76 4.77 -1.03
C LEU A 235 -1.39 4.10 -1.03
N SER A 236 -0.64 4.31 0.04
CA SER A 236 0.77 3.91 0.12
C SER A 236 0.98 2.82 1.16
N PHE A 237 1.92 1.91 0.88
CA PHE A 237 2.51 1.08 1.92
C PHE A 237 3.34 1.95 2.88
N ARG A 238 3.11 1.79 4.18
CA ARG A 238 3.72 2.59 5.25
C ARG A 238 4.80 1.87 6.02
N GLU A 239 4.69 0.55 6.06
CA GLU A 239 5.55 -0.31 6.85
C GLU A 239 5.43 -1.74 6.35
N HIS A 240 6.55 -2.47 6.42
CA HIS A 240 6.61 -3.91 6.26
C HIS A 240 7.33 -4.49 7.46
N LYS A 241 6.82 -5.61 7.99
CA LYS A 241 7.50 -6.42 9.00
C LYS A 241 7.48 -7.87 8.58
N LEU A 242 8.53 -8.59 8.93
CA LEU A 242 8.59 -10.04 8.77
C LEU A 242 8.62 -10.73 10.13
N ARG A 243 8.16 -11.97 10.16
CA ARG A 243 8.45 -12.93 11.22
C ARG A 243 8.94 -14.21 10.56
N ASP A 244 10.09 -14.68 11.01
CA ASP A 244 10.74 -15.89 10.51
C ASP A 244 11.63 -16.50 11.60
N ASP A 245 11.87 -17.80 11.53
CA ASP A 245 12.66 -18.55 12.50
C ASP A 245 14.11 -18.05 12.56
N ARG A 246 14.65 -17.56 11.45
CA ARG A 246 16.02 -17.03 11.37
C ARG A 246 16.20 -15.66 12.02
N PHE A 247 15.12 -14.97 12.38
CA PHE A 247 15.17 -13.69 13.10
C PHE A 247 14.67 -13.89 14.52
N ALA A 248 15.43 -14.66 15.31
CA ALA A 248 15.08 -15.04 16.66
C ALA A 248 15.60 -14.04 17.71
N ALA A 249 14.77 -13.68 18.67
CA ALA A 249 15.22 -12.96 19.86
C ALA A 249 15.67 -13.95 20.95
N ARG A 250 16.85 -13.68 21.53
CA ARG A 250 17.52 -14.57 22.47
C ARG A 250 17.78 -13.91 23.81
N MET A 251 17.73 -14.72 24.86
CA MET A 251 18.24 -14.34 26.19
C MET A 251 19.77 -14.42 26.23
N ASN A 252 20.39 -13.85 27.26
CA ASN A 252 21.86 -13.82 27.46
C ASN A 252 22.54 -15.22 27.54
N GLY A 253 21.80 -16.32 27.47
CA GLY A 253 22.31 -17.69 27.37
C GLY A 253 22.07 -18.36 26.01
N GLY A 254 21.74 -17.61 24.97
CA GLY A 254 21.50 -18.13 23.60
C GLY A 254 20.15 -18.80 23.39
N ARG A 255 19.37 -19.04 24.45
CA ARG A 255 18.01 -19.59 24.35
C ARG A 255 17.09 -18.60 23.62
N VAL A 256 16.48 -19.07 22.54
CA VAL A 256 15.40 -18.36 21.82
C VAL A 256 14.17 -18.30 22.71
N TYR A 257 13.60 -17.10 22.86
CA TYR A 257 12.37 -16.90 23.63
C TYR A 257 11.20 -16.36 22.79
N GLU A 258 11.47 -15.69 21.67
CA GLU A 258 10.44 -15.25 20.73
C GLU A 258 11.00 -15.05 19.30
N HIS A 259 10.09 -15.05 18.32
CA HIS A 259 10.35 -14.62 16.94
C HIS A 259 9.59 -13.30 16.71
N PRO A 260 10.24 -12.15 16.90
CA PRO A 260 9.58 -10.85 16.82
C PRO A 260 9.15 -10.51 15.39
N LEU A 261 8.31 -9.49 15.28
CA LEU A 261 8.04 -8.84 14.00
C LEU A 261 9.13 -7.80 13.74
N THR A 262 10.03 -8.11 12.81
CA THR A 262 11.20 -7.31 12.49
C THR A 262 10.91 -6.40 11.30
N GLU A 263 11.24 -5.11 11.40
CA GLU A 263 10.99 -4.14 10.33
C GLU A 263 11.84 -4.43 9.08
N VAL A 264 11.22 -4.25 7.91
CA VAL A 264 11.84 -4.39 6.60
C VAL A 264 11.70 -3.06 5.84
N ILE A 265 12.83 -2.49 5.46
CA ILE A 265 12.90 -1.33 4.57
C ILE A 265 13.14 -1.85 3.16
N SER A 266 12.18 -1.60 2.26
CA SER A 266 12.27 -1.99 0.85
C SER A 266 12.58 -0.81 -0.05
N ARG A 267 13.51 -1.02 -0.99
CA ARG A 267 13.83 -0.06 -2.05
C ARG A 267 12.65 0.23 -2.98
N SER A 268 11.67 -0.66 -3.09
CA SER A 268 10.51 -0.43 -3.96
C SER A 268 9.38 0.36 -3.29
N THR A 269 9.33 0.39 -1.95
CA THR A 269 8.23 1.05 -1.20
C THR A 269 8.67 2.23 -0.35
N TYR A 270 9.97 2.54 -0.22
CA TYR A 270 10.41 3.70 0.58
C TYR A 270 9.79 5.02 0.10
N ARG A 271 9.59 5.20 -1.22
CA ARG A 271 8.94 6.40 -1.76
C ARG A 271 7.49 6.52 -1.31
N GLU A 272 6.79 5.40 -1.21
CA GLU A 272 5.41 5.35 -0.69
C GLU A 272 5.37 5.78 0.77
N ARG A 273 6.30 5.29 1.60
CA ARG A 273 6.45 5.70 3.01
C ARG A 273 6.61 7.20 3.19
N ARG A 274 7.25 7.90 2.23
CA ARG A 274 7.49 9.35 2.25
C ARG A 274 6.24 10.18 1.93
N THR A 275 5.24 9.62 1.26
CA THR A 275 4.06 10.39 0.85
C THR A 275 3.28 10.89 2.07
N GLU A 276 2.65 12.05 1.98
CA GLU A 276 1.81 12.54 3.08
C GLU A 276 0.67 11.56 3.39
N LEU A 277 0.33 11.45 4.67
CA LEU A 277 -0.79 10.63 5.12
C LEU A 277 -2.11 11.26 4.67
N PRO A 278 -3.03 10.49 4.05
CA PRO A 278 -4.36 10.98 3.74
C PRO A 278 -5.13 11.29 5.02
N SER A 279 -5.90 12.38 5.01
CA SER A 279 -6.71 12.77 6.17
C SER A 279 -7.98 11.91 6.28
N LYS A 280 -8.59 11.89 7.47
CA LYS A 280 -9.82 11.10 7.72
C LYS A 280 -10.98 11.50 6.80
N LYS A 281 -11.17 12.80 6.54
CA LYS A 281 -12.20 13.31 5.61
C LYS A 281 -12.05 12.70 4.22
N GLU A 282 -10.81 12.57 3.83
CA GLU A 282 -10.30 12.13 2.55
C GLU A 282 -10.34 10.60 2.38
N LEU A 283 -10.45 9.85 3.48
CA LEU A 283 -10.73 8.41 3.55
C LEU A 283 -12.18 8.13 3.98
N GLY A 284 -13.04 9.14 4.12
CA GLY A 284 -14.33 8.97 4.79
C GLY A 284 -15.40 8.24 3.97
N ARG A 285 -15.17 8.00 2.67
CA ARG A 285 -16.20 7.50 1.73
C ARG A 285 -15.63 6.51 0.69
N PRO A 286 -15.19 5.31 1.11
CA PRO A 286 -14.89 4.24 0.16
C PRO A 286 -16.18 3.78 -0.56
N LEU A 287 -16.07 3.23 -1.77
CA LEU A 287 -17.21 2.68 -2.51
C LEU A 287 -17.88 1.50 -1.78
N ALA A 288 -17.10 0.72 -1.04
CA ALA A 288 -17.58 -0.39 -0.23
C ALA A 288 -16.62 -0.61 0.95
N HIS A 289 -17.16 -1.08 2.07
CA HIS A 289 -16.42 -1.48 3.26
C HIS A 289 -16.05 -2.97 3.23
N MET A 290 -15.09 -3.36 4.06
CA MET A 290 -14.59 -4.75 4.10
C MET A 290 -15.70 -5.77 4.36
N THR A 291 -16.67 -5.45 5.22
CA THR A 291 -17.82 -6.33 5.53
C THR A 291 -18.76 -6.53 4.35
N GLN A 292 -18.83 -5.57 3.42
CA GLN A 292 -19.65 -5.64 2.22
C GLN A 292 -18.99 -6.48 1.11
N ILE A 293 -17.65 -6.40 1.01
CA ILE A 293 -16.86 -7.22 0.09
C ILE A 293 -16.78 -8.67 0.60
N GLY A 294 -16.48 -8.83 1.89
CA GLY A 294 -16.37 -10.13 2.54
C GLY A 294 -15.19 -10.98 2.06
N VAL A 295 -15.05 -12.15 2.67
CA VAL A 295 -14.04 -13.16 2.29
C VAL A 295 -14.23 -13.60 0.84
N GLU A 296 -15.47 -13.89 0.44
CA GLU A 296 -15.80 -14.32 -0.93
C GLU A 296 -15.38 -13.28 -1.97
N GLY A 297 -15.61 -11.98 -1.70
CA GLY A 297 -15.26 -10.93 -2.63
C GLY A 297 -13.75 -10.69 -2.74
N LEU A 298 -13.00 -10.87 -1.66
CA LEU A 298 -11.53 -10.78 -1.69
C LEU A 298 -10.91 -11.97 -2.42
N SER A 299 -11.42 -13.18 -2.22
CA SER A 299 -11.02 -14.35 -2.99
C SER A 299 -11.33 -14.15 -4.48
N ALA A 300 -12.56 -13.74 -4.81
CA ALA A 300 -12.96 -13.49 -6.20
C ALA A 300 -12.10 -12.41 -6.87
N TRP A 301 -11.78 -11.32 -6.16
CA TRP A 301 -10.86 -10.29 -6.64
C TRP A 301 -9.48 -10.88 -6.98
N SER A 302 -8.92 -11.67 -6.07
CA SER A 302 -7.63 -12.33 -6.28
C SER A 302 -7.64 -13.30 -7.46
N ASP A 303 -8.66 -14.16 -7.54
CA ASP A 303 -8.76 -15.21 -8.56
C ASP A 303 -8.90 -14.62 -9.96
N ASN A 304 -9.60 -13.49 -10.08
CA ASN A 304 -9.76 -12.76 -11.32
C ASN A 304 -8.58 -11.83 -11.65
N TYR A 305 -7.66 -11.59 -10.70
CA TYR A 305 -6.64 -10.56 -10.84
C TYR A 305 -5.77 -10.75 -12.10
N GLY A 306 -5.31 -11.97 -12.37
CA GLY A 306 -4.47 -12.26 -13.54
C GLY A 306 -5.20 -12.05 -14.87
N VAL A 307 -6.47 -12.47 -14.96
CA VAL A 307 -7.30 -12.27 -16.16
C VAL A 307 -7.57 -10.78 -16.39
N TRP A 308 -7.76 -10.02 -15.32
CA TRP A 308 -8.08 -8.60 -15.35
C TRP A 308 -6.86 -7.68 -15.22
N GLU A 309 -5.63 -8.22 -15.25
CA GLU A 309 -4.41 -7.44 -14.97
C GLU A 309 -4.27 -6.21 -15.87
N ARG A 310 -4.57 -6.38 -17.17
CA ARG A 310 -4.54 -5.30 -18.17
C ARG A 310 -5.60 -4.21 -17.94
N PHE A 311 -6.64 -4.50 -17.17
CA PHE A 311 -7.58 -3.51 -16.66
C PHE A 311 -7.07 -2.90 -15.35
N ILE A 312 -6.66 -3.74 -14.39
CA ILE A 312 -6.31 -3.36 -13.03
C ILE A 312 -5.08 -2.44 -12.99
N LEU A 313 -3.95 -2.85 -13.57
CA LEU A 313 -2.67 -2.17 -13.37
C LEU A 313 -2.65 -0.73 -13.92
N PRO A 314 -3.12 -0.44 -15.16
CA PRO A 314 -3.11 0.92 -15.68
C PRO A 314 -4.03 1.84 -14.87
N SER A 315 -5.24 1.36 -14.52
CA SER A 315 -6.20 2.14 -13.74
C SER A 315 -5.73 2.36 -12.31
N ALA A 316 -5.24 1.33 -11.61
CA ALA A 316 -4.68 1.48 -10.28
C ALA A 316 -3.46 2.41 -10.27
N SER A 317 -2.61 2.36 -11.31
CA SER A 317 -1.45 3.24 -11.43
C SER A 317 -1.86 4.71 -11.57
N VAL A 318 -2.83 5.03 -12.44
CA VAL A 318 -3.24 6.43 -12.63
C VAL A 318 -4.08 6.95 -11.45
N LEU A 319 -4.96 6.10 -10.89
CA LEU A 319 -5.72 6.41 -9.68
C LEU A 319 -4.80 6.60 -8.46
N GLY A 320 -3.69 5.85 -8.44
CA GLY A 320 -2.69 5.81 -7.38
C GLY A 320 -1.65 6.93 -7.42
N ARG A 321 -1.69 7.84 -8.40
CA ARG A 321 -0.76 8.99 -8.51
C ARG A 321 -1.38 10.29 -7.98
N LYS A 322 -0.57 11.10 -7.28
CA LYS A 322 -0.88 12.51 -6.99
C LYS A 322 -0.56 13.35 -8.24
N GLU A 323 -1.23 14.51 -8.38
CA GLU A 323 -0.93 15.54 -9.40
C GLU A 323 -0.83 14.99 -10.83
N ARG A 324 -1.87 14.26 -11.24
CA ARG A 324 -1.96 13.66 -12.58
C ARG A 324 -2.60 14.61 -13.58
N PHE A 325 -2.13 14.57 -14.82
CA PHE A 325 -2.79 15.23 -15.94
C PHE A 325 -4.11 14.54 -16.27
N ILE A 326 -5.09 15.32 -16.74
CA ILE A 326 -6.43 14.81 -17.08
C ILE A 326 -6.32 13.83 -18.25
N GLU A 327 -5.47 14.13 -19.21
CA GLU A 327 -5.17 13.34 -20.40
C GLU A 327 -4.64 11.95 -20.03
N ASP A 328 -3.75 11.87 -19.04
CA ASP A 328 -3.22 10.60 -18.52
C ASP A 328 -4.33 9.73 -17.91
N VAL A 329 -5.27 10.35 -17.19
CA VAL A 329 -6.45 9.67 -16.63
C VAL A 329 -7.30 9.13 -17.77
N VAL A 330 -7.63 9.96 -18.76
CA VAL A 330 -8.45 9.56 -19.91
C VAL A 330 -7.81 8.41 -20.67
N ILE A 331 -6.52 8.51 -21.01
CA ILE A 331 -5.78 7.47 -21.74
C ILE A 331 -5.78 6.15 -20.94
N SER A 332 -5.31 6.20 -19.70
CA SER A 332 -5.09 4.98 -18.90
C SER A 332 -6.40 4.26 -18.59
N THR A 333 -7.43 5.01 -18.20
CA THR A 333 -8.75 4.44 -17.87
C THR A 333 -9.49 3.96 -19.12
N SER A 334 -9.34 4.62 -20.27
CA SER A 334 -9.94 4.15 -21.53
C SER A 334 -9.29 2.87 -22.01
N MET A 335 -7.96 2.75 -21.93
CA MET A 335 -7.26 1.49 -22.20
C MET A 335 -7.70 0.36 -21.27
N SER A 336 -7.87 0.64 -19.98
CA SER A 336 -8.43 -0.32 -19.03
C SER A 336 -9.85 -0.74 -19.41
N MET A 337 -10.73 0.19 -19.79
CA MET A 337 -12.09 -0.14 -20.24
C MET A 337 -12.10 -0.94 -21.55
N GLU A 338 -11.16 -0.70 -22.47
CA GLU A 338 -11.00 -1.54 -23.65
C GLU A 338 -10.66 -2.99 -23.28
N ALA A 339 -9.73 -3.19 -22.34
CA ALA A 339 -9.39 -4.52 -21.83
C ALA A 339 -10.59 -5.18 -21.12
N ALA A 340 -11.27 -4.45 -20.24
CA ALA A 340 -12.47 -4.92 -19.54
C ALA A 340 -13.59 -5.30 -20.52
N GLY A 341 -13.88 -4.44 -21.50
CA GLY A 341 -14.90 -4.71 -22.52
C GLY A 341 -14.59 -5.92 -23.40
N ARG A 342 -13.31 -6.30 -23.56
CA ARG A 342 -12.96 -7.58 -24.22
C ARG A 342 -13.31 -8.77 -23.34
N ILE A 343 -12.99 -8.71 -22.05
CA ILE A 343 -13.29 -9.77 -21.08
C ILE A 343 -14.80 -9.95 -20.91
N LEU A 344 -15.56 -8.86 -20.83
CA LEU A 344 -17.02 -8.87 -20.65
C LEU A 344 -17.81 -9.44 -21.83
N GLY A 345 -17.18 -9.61 -23.00
CA GLY A 345 -17.83 -10.19 -24.18
C GLY A 345 -18.86 -9.28 -24.85
N GLU A 346 -19.56 -9.82 -25.86
CA GLU A 346 -20.58 -9.07 -26.61
C GLU A 346 -21.82 -8.78 -25.75
N ARG A 347 -22.41 -7.59 -25.93
CA ARG A 347 -23.62 -7.17 -25.21
C ARG A 347 -24.78 -6.82 -26.15
N PRO A 348 -26.04 -7.02 -25.72
CA PRO A 348 -27.21 -6.58 -26.47
C PRO A 348 -27.12 -5.09 -26.82
N GLY A 349 -27.48 -4.73 -28.05
CA GLY A 349 -27.44 -3.34 -28.52
C GLY A 349 -26.06 -2.80 -28.92
N GLU A 350 -24.96 -3.53 -28.72
CA GLU A 350 -23.61 -3.00 -28.96
C GLU A 350 -23.33 -2.61 -30.42
N ARG A 351 -24.06 -3.17 -31.39
CA ARG A 351 -23.92 -2.86 -32.82
C ARG A 351 -24.08 -1.37 -33.13
N ALA A 352 -24.83 -0.63 -32.33
CA ALA A 352 -24.97 0.82 -32.49
C ALA A 352 -23.64 1.58 -32.28
N THR A 353 -22.63 0.96 -31.67
CA THR A 353 -21.31 1.56 -31.42
C THR A 353 -20.24 1.18 -32.45
N TYR A 354 -20.61 0.36 -33.45
CA TYR A 354 -19.67 -0.09 -34.47
C TYR A 354 -19.34 1.05 -35.43
N SER A 355 -18.18 0.96 -36.07
CA SER A 355 -17.85 1.81 -37.21
C SER A 355 -18.82 1.56 -38.37
N GLN A 356 -18.86 2.47 -39.34
CA GLN A 356 -19.66 2.30 -40.56
C GLN A 356 -19.31 1.03 -41.36
N ARG A 357 -18.08 0.51 -41.19
CA ARG A 357 -17.61 -0.74 -41.81
C ARG A 357 -17.92 -1.99 -40.98
N GLY A 358 -18.65 -1.86 -39.87
CA GLY A 358 -19.04 -2.96 -39.00
C GLY A 358 -17.97 -3.43 -38.01
N HIS A 359 -16.83 -2.74 -37.90
CA HIS A 359 -15.79 -3.07 -36.92
C HIS A 359 -16.12 -2.48 -35.54
N LYS A 360 -15.81 -3.26 -34.49
CA LYS A 360 -15.87 -2.84 -33.08
C LYS A 360 -14.89 -1.68 -32.84
N THR A 361 -15.31 -0.69 -32.06
CA THR A 361 -14.53 0.52 -31.76
C THR A 361 -14.27 0.63 -30.25
N THR A 362 -13.49 1.63 -29.81
CA THR A 362 -13.37 1.95 -28.38
C THR A 362 -14.75 2.18 -27.72
N ALA A 363 -15.68 2.84 -28.43
CA ALA A 363 -17.04 3.04 -27.93
C ALA A 363 -17.75 1.70 -27.69
N THR A 364 -17.47 0.67 -28.49
CA THR A 364 -18.01 -0.68 -28.26
C THR A 364 -17.54 -1.25 -26.94
N TYR A 365 -16.25 -1.17 -26.63
CA TYR A 365 -15.73 -1.73 -25.39
C TYR A 365 -16.19 -0.94 -24.16
N VAL A 366 -16.25 0.39 -24.25
CA VAL A 366 -16.83 1.24 -23.18
C VAL A 366 -18.30 0.91 -22.97
N TYR A 367 -19.09 0.73 -24.03
CA TYR A 367 -20.49 0.33 -23.92
C TYR A 367 -20.65 -0.99 -23.16
N ARG A 368 -19.80 -1.99 -23.43
CA ARG A 368 -19.83 -3.27 -22.71
C ARG A 368 -19.57 -3.11 -21.22
N CYS A 369 -18.68 -2.20 -20.83
CA CYS A 369 -18.45 -1.85 -19.43
C CYS A 369 -19.69 -1.20 -18.81
N LEU A 370 -20.29 -0.21 -19.49
CA LEU A 370 -21.48 0.48 -19.01
C LEU A 370 -22.68 -0.47 -18.85
N ASP A 371 -22.85 -1.38 -19.82
CA ASP A 371 -23.90 -2.38 -19.79
C ASP A 371 -23.66 -3.44 -18.71
N GLY A 372 -22.43 -3.93 -18.58
CA GLY A 372 -22.07 -4.93 -17.56
C GLY A 372 -22.16 -4.42 -16.11
N LEU A 373 -22.03 -3.11 -15.90
CA LEU A 373 -22.25 -2.48 -14.59
C LEU A 373 -23.73 -2.27 -14.27
N ASP A 374 -24.56 -2.11 -15.31
CA ASP A 374 -26.00 -1.84 -15.24
C ASP A 374 -26.42 -0.70 -14.28
N VAL A 375 -25.55 0.32 -14.12
CA VAL A 375 -25.82 1.46 -13.23
C VAL A 375 -26.75 2.47 -13.90
N LEU A 376 -27.63 3.08 -13.10
CA LEU A 376 -28.46 4.21 -13.50
C LEU A 376 -27.61 5.48 -13.57
N TRP A 377 -27.50 6.03 -14.77
CA TRP A 377 -26.83 7.31 -14.99
C TRP A 377 -27.82 8.47 -14.82
N PRO A 378 -27.37 9.64 -14.31
CA PRO A 378 -28.22 10.82 -14.23
C PRO A 378 -28.85 11.17 -15.58
N GLU A 379 -30.08 11.71 -15.61
CA GLU A 379 -30.84 12.00 -16.85
C GLU A 379 -30.08 12.85 -17.88
N ARG A 380 -29.16 13.70 -17.42
CA ARG A 380 -28.23 14.48 -18.27
C ARG A 380 -27.34 13.60 -19.16
N ILE A 381 -27.12 12.34 -18.78
CA ILE A 381 -26.49 11.30 -19.59
C ILE A 381 -27.61 10.57 -20.32
N ARG A 382 -27.91 11.05 -21.54
CA ARG A 382 -29.05 10.63 -22.36
C ARG A 382 -29.18 9.10 -22.46
N ASP A 383 -28.10 8.42 -22.85
CA ASP A 383 -28.06 6.96 -22.98
C ASP A 383 -26.61 6.42 -22.93
N ARG A 384 -26.48 5.10 -22.73
CA ARG A 384 -25.17 4.40 -22.65
C ARG A 384 -24.38 4.48 -23.95
N ILE A 385 -25.04 4.55 -25.11
CA ILE A 385 -24.40 4.60 -26.43
C ILE A 385 -23.72 5.96 -26.64
N GLY A 386 -24.44 7.04 -26.33
CA GLY A 386 -23.95 8.41 -26.38
C GLY A 386 -22.78 8.62 -25.44
N LEU A 387 -22.88 8.12 -24.20
CA LEU A 387 -21.77 8.20 -23.25
C LEU A 387 -20.53 7.44 -23.76
N ALA A 388 -20.72 6.22 -24.25
CA ALA A 388 -19.61 5.43 -24.78
C ALA A 388 -18.92 6.10 -25.98
N ARG A 389 -19.69 6.75 -26.86
CA ARG A 389 -19.16 7.53 -27.98
C ARG A 389 -18.43 8.79 -27.51
N ALA A 390 -18.95 9.50 -26.51
CA ALA A 390 -18.31 10.69 -25.96
C ALA A 390 -16.93 10.37 -25.37
N ILE A 391 -16.85 9.32 -24.54
CA ILE A 391 -15.59 8.83 -23.97
C ILE A 391 -14.60 8.43 -25.09
N ALA A 392 -15.07 7.65 -26.07
CA ALA A 392 -14.22 7.19 -27.17
C ALA A 392 -13.72 8.34 -28.05
N ASN A 393 -14.54 9.37 -28.30
CA ASN A 393 -14.13 10.54 -29.07
C ASN A 393 -13.07 11.33 -28.33
N ASN A 394 -13.28 11.62 -27.04
CA ASN A 394 -12.32 12.34 -26.21
C ASN A 394 -10.97 11.59 -26.14
N TYR A 395 -10.99 10.29 -25.82
CA TYR A 395 -9.78 9.45 -25.81
C TYR A 395 -9.03 9.47 -27.14
N ASN A 396 -9.75 9.33 -28.27
CA ASN A 396 -9.09 9.33 -29.57
C ASN A 396 -8.50 10.70 -29.93
N ASN A 397 -9.14 11.81 -29.54
CA ASN A 397 -8.61 13.15 -29.78
C ASN A 397 -7.37 13.45 -28.93
N VAL A 398 -7.32 12.95 -27.69
CA VAL A 398 -6.10 13.02 -26.86
C VAL A 398 -4.97 12.16 -27.45
N LYS A 399 -5.30 10.97 -27.98
CA LYS A 399 -4.32 9.97 -28.43
C LYS A 399 -3.73 10.24 -29.81
N HIS A 400 -4.53 10.72 -30.76
CA HIS A 400 -4.17 10.79 -32.18
C HIS A 400 -3.80 12.21 -32.59
N TYR A 401 -2.54 12.42 -32.97
CA TYR A 401 -2.03 13.74 -33.39
C TYR A 401 -2.76 14.30 -34.63
N ASP A 402 -3.30 13.42 -35.47
CA ASP A 402 -3.95 13.75 -36.75
C ASP A 402 -5.42 14.14 -36.61
N ARG A 403 -5.95 14.22 -35.37
CA ARG A 403 -7.35 14.59 -35.10
C ARG A 403 -7.59 16.06 -34.79
N GLY A 404 -6.60 16.91 -35.02
CA GLY A 404 -6.69 18.36 -34.82
C GLY A 404 -6.27 18.76 -33.41
N ASP A 405 -6.93 19.79 -32.88
CA ASP A 405 -6.63 20.32 -31.54
C ASP A 405 -7.03 19.33 -30.44
N PHE A 406 -6.42 19.50 -29.27
CA PHE A 406 -6.84 18.77 -28.07
C PHE A 406 -8.33 19.01 -27.77
N PRO A 407 -9.03 18.02 -27.19
CA PRO A 407 -10.41 18.22 -26.77
C PRO A 407 -10.53 19.34 -25.75
N ASP A 408 -11.73 19.91 -25.66
CA ASP A 408 -12.04 20.93 -24.66
C ASP A 408 -11.69 20.42 -23.24
N HIS A 409 -11.13 21.32 -22.43
CA HIS A 409 -10.64 20.97 -21.10
C HIS A 409 -11.77 20.52 -20.17
N ASP A 410 -12.94 21.19 -20.22
CA ASP A 410 -14.07 20.86 -19.37
C ASP A 410 -14.72 19.54 -19.81
N GLU A 411 -14.80 19.29 -21.12
CA GLU A 411 -15.20 17.98 -21.65
C GLU A 411 -14.26 16.85 -21.16
N SER A 412 -12.95 17.08 -21.22
CA SER A 412 -11.93 16.11 -20.81
C SER A 412 -11.95 15.87 -19.31
N TYR A 413 -12.18 16.92 -18.52
CA TYR A 413 -12.37 16.81 -17.08
C TYR A 413 -13.57 15.94 -16.75
N VAL A 414 -14.74 16.21 -17.36
CA VAL A 414 -15.96 15.41 -17.14
C VAL A 414 -15.76 13.95 -17.56
N VAL A 415 -15.16 13.70 -18.72
CA VAL A 415 -14.84 12.34 -19.19
C VAL A 415 -13.90 11.65 -18.21
N SER A 416 -12.90 12.34 -17.68
CA SER A 416 -11.97 11.78 -16.70
C SER A 416 -12.67 11.37 -15.40
N GLU A 417 -13.60 12.17 -14.89
CA GLU A 417 -14.37 11.84 -13.68
C GLU A 417 -15.30 10.65 -13.90
N VAL A 418 -15.98 10.62 -15.05
CA VAL A 418 -16.85 9.49 -15.42
C VAL A 418 -16.03 8.21 -15.60
N ASN A 419 -14.90 8.26 -16.30
CA ASN A 419 -14.02 7.12 -16.48
C ASN A 419 -13.52 6.55 -15.16
N GLN A 420 -13.06 7.43 -14.26
CA GLN A 420 -12.65 7.03 -12.92
C GLN A 420 -13.79 6.31 -12.19
N MET A 421 -15.02 6.81 -12.26
CA MET A 421 -16.16 6.13 -11.67
C MET A 421 -16.39 4.74 -12.29
N ILE A 422 -16.39 4.62 -13.62
CA ILE A 422 -16.60 3.34 -14.32
C ILE A 422 -15.56 2.30 -13.89
N VAL A 423 -14.26 2.64 -13.92
CA VAL A 423 -13.21 1.68 -13.54
C VAL A 423 -13.28 1.31 -12.06
N ARG A 424 -13.68 2.23 -11.18
CA ARG A 424 -13.86 1.91 -9.75
C ARG A 424 -15.06 0.98 -9.52
N LEU A 425 -16.16 1.18 -10.24
CA LEU A 425 -17.33 0.29 -10.17
C LEU A 425 -17.03 -1.08 -10.80
N LEU A 426 -16.22 -1.14 -11.87
CA LEU A 426 -15.76 -2.40 -12.44
C LEU A 426 -14.90 -3.18 -11.44
N ALA A 427 -14.10 -2.52 -10.61
CA ALA A 427 -13.37 -3.21 -9.54
C ALA A 427 -14.32 -3.91 -8.54
N ILE A 428 -15.45 -3.28 -8.18
CA ILE A 428 -16.50 -3.90 -7.36
C ILE A 428 -17.16 -5.07 -8.10
N HIS A 429 -17.40 -4.94 -9.41
CA HIS A 429 -17.92 -6.02 -10.23
C HIS A 429 -16.99 -7.25 -10.21
N ILE A 430 -15.67 -7.04 -10.29
CA ILE A 430 -14.66 -8.11 -10.26
C ILE A 430 -14.64 -8.86 -8.92
N THR A 431 -15.02 -8.22 -7.82
CA THR A 431 -15.16 -8.92 -6.54
C THR A 431 -16.40 -9.84 -6.50
N GLY A 432 -17.21 -9.92 -7.55
CA GLY A 432 -18.45 -10.69 -7.57
C GLY A 432 -19.56 -10.11 -6.69
N ARG A 433 -19.33 -8.96 -6.03
CA ARG A 433 -20.32 -8.27 -5.17
C ARG A 433 -21.03 -7.13 -5.91
N GLY A 434 -20.76 -6.97 -7.21
CA GLY A 434 -21.35 -5.94 -8.08
C GLY A 434 -22.87 -5.88 -8.01
N ASN A 435 -23.56 -7.00 -8.21
CA ASN A 435 -25.03 -7.01 -8.25
C ASN A 435 -25.65 -6.54 -6.92
N ASP A 436 -25.10 -6.98 -5.79
CA ASP A 436 -25.62 -6.63 -4.46
C ASP A 436 -25.32 -5.17 -4.11
N LEU A 437 -24.12 -4.68 -4.44
CA LEU A 437 -23.67 -3.35 -4.02
C LEU A 437 -24.10 -2.24 -4.97
N LEU A 438 -24.24 -2.55 -6.26
CA LEU A 438 -24.66 -1.59 -7.28
C LEU A 438 -26.18 -1.44 -7.33
N ALA A 439 -26.95 -2.50 -7.03
CA ALA A 439 -28.42 -2.43 -6.98
C ALA A 439 -28.95 -1.66 -5.76
N VAL A 440 -28.24 -1.70 -4.62
CA VAL A 440 -28.69 -1.09 -3.35
C VAL A 440 -28.23 0.37 -3.20
N GLY A 441 -27.18 0.78 -3.93
CA GLY A 441 -26.48 2.06 -3.68
C GLY A 441 -26.96 3.27 -4.47
N TRP A 442 -27.71 3.10 -5.56
CA TRP A 442 -27.98 4.19 -6.51
C TRP A 442 -29.46 4.40 -6.85
N GLY A 443 -30.37 3.67 -6.17
CA GLY A 443 -31.82 3.88 -6.23
C GLY A 443 -32.33 4.68 -5.03
N TYR A 444 -32.93 5.86 -5.29
CA TYR A 444 -33.94 6.55 -4.47
C TYR A 444 -33.91 6.34 -2.94
N ARG A 445 -33.43 7.33 -2.18
CA ARG A 445 -34.13 7.73 -0.94
C ARG A 445 -35.06 8.88 -1.29
N PRO A 446 -36.39 8.67 -1.37
CA PRO A 446 -37.30 9.81 -1.36
C PRO A 446 -37.17 10.50 -0.01
N LEU A 447 -36.88 11.80 -0.05
CA LEU A 447 -37.18 12.72 1.04
C LEU A 447 -38.69 12.67 1.28
N VAL A 448 -39.14 11.80 2.18
CA VAL A 448 -40.41 12.02 2.86
C VAL A 448 -40.07 12.85 4.09
N SER A 449 -40.31 14.15 3.97
CA SER A 449 -40.55 14.99 5.13
C SER A 449 -41.84 14.51 5.79
N THR A 450 -41.73 13.91 6.96
CA THR A 450 -42.77 14.02 7.97
C THR A 450 -42.14 14.54 9.25
N THR A 451 -42.47 15.79 9.51
CA THR A 451 -42.40 16.49 10.80
C THR A 451 -42.61 15.57 11.99
N GLY A 452 -41.69 15.65 12.95
CA GLY A 452 -41.80 14.99 14.25
C GLY A 452 -40.71 15.48 15.19
N TRP A 453 -40.69 16.78 15.49
CA TRP A 453 -39.91 17.32 16.61
C TRP A 453 -40.42 16.67 17.90
N ALA A 454 -39.69 15.70 18.43
CA ALA A 454 -39.83 15.25 19.81
C ALA A 454 -38.99 16.17 20.70
N ALA A 455 -39.67 17.12 21.34
CA ALA A 455 -39.08 17.95 22.38
C ALA A 455 -38.65 17.09 23.59
N PRO A 456 -37.54 17.42 24.28
CA PRO A 456 -37.12 16.69 25.47
C PRO A 456 -38.08 16.94 26.64
N ASN A 457 -38.50 15.84 27.28
CA ASN A 457 -39.34 15.79 28.48
C ASN A 457 -38.82 16.74 29.57
N ARG A 458 -39.62 17.78 29.89
CA ARG A 458 -39.53 18.50 31.17
C ARG A 458 -40.31 17.72 32.23
N PRO A 459 -39.78 17.57 33.45
CA PRO A 459 -40.57 17.05 34.57
C PRO A 459 -41.60 18.11 35.02
N PRO A 460 -42.76 17.70 35.57
CA PRO A 460 -43.79 18.62 36.00
C PRO A 460 -43.35 19.41 37.23
N ARG A 461 -43.50 20.74 37.19
CA ARG A 461 -43.45 21.60 38.38
C ARG A 461 -44.80 21.59 39.11
N PRO A 462 -44.81 21.72 40.45
CA PRO A 462 -45.99 21.51 41.26
C PRO A 462 -47.01 22.65 41.11
N ALA A 463 -48.29 22.28 41.14
CA ALA A 463 -49.40 23.21 41.13
C ALA A 463 -49.43 24.06 42.40
N GLY A 464 -49.42 25.38 42.24
CA GLY A 464 -49.62 26.33 43.32
C GLY A 464 -50.38 27.56 42.81
N LYS A 465 -51.64 27.68 43.27
CA LYS A 465 -52.41 28.89 43.67
C LYS A 465 -52.21 30.14 42.77
N ARG A 466 -53.23 30.73 42.14
CA ARG A 466 -54.60 31.06 42.56
C ARG A 466 -55.46 31.30 41.34
#